data_AF-A0A942DJP5-F1
#
_entry.id   AF-A0A942DJP5-F1
#
_cell.length_a   1.000
_cell.length_b   1.000
_cell.length_c   1.000
_cell.angle_alpha   90.00
_cell.angle_beta   90.00
_cell.angle_gamma   90.00
#
_symmetry.space_group_name_H-M   'P 1'
#
loop_
_entity.id
_entity.type
_entity.pdbx_description
1 polymer ?
#
loop_
_entity_poly.entity_id
_entity_poly.type
_entity_poly.pdbx_seq_one_letter_code
_entity_poly.pdbx_strand_id
1 'polypeptide(L)'
;MRDHTNKALALLAVLVGQACLSIPVVSAQAQPKTPQITAQASATAPPGASEVAGALADQSRPVRDKWAVVIGLTQFANPKIPRLQYATADAKAFYDYLTKEANFAPDHVRLLFNDKATQRRVRSELGNKLLTRMVKPDDLVVIFISTHGSPSQMDAVEHKNYVVTYDSDPDDLYSTGIDMQEILGIIKHRVASDRVLLILDACHSGGVDPNAKGMMRVGNFDANSLVEGSGKMVICSSAPEEQSWESKRYHNGVFTRHLIDGLRANGPNTSLSDAFKNAQDKISDEVKQDHPGVTQTPVLRSKWTGKELILAVKPALPEPLPPTVLSDLEPDSLGRGGMIVPENQLAMINPSKSVALSAPSGQQLTDTANAWDGKLSLEYLCKVTKVPQYKTEKEMKDALQSAFKMKDANFNDPQYKIPVAIIRLQMGSISPANRELQELLVDNPGCWQAYLARAYCFHKMKQAGEAQDFLRQSQFRNPTLPATIEFAD
;
A
#
# COMPACT_ATOMS: atom_id res chain seq x y z
N MET A 1 9.98 -65.70 -22.66
CA MET A 1 8.54 -65.45 -22.94
C MET A 1 8.32 -63.94 -22.96
N ARG A 2 7.90 -63.43 -24.13
CA ARG A 2 7.31 -62.10 -24.44
C ARG A 2 8.21 -60.88 -24.13
N ASP A 3 8.98 -60.31 -25.05
CA ASP A 3 8.76 -59.87 -26.45
C ASP A 3 7.90 -58.60 -26.57
N HIS A 4 8.53 -57.49 -26.98
CA HIS A 4 8.08 -56.60 -28.07
C HIS A 4 9.11 -55.46 -28.34
N THR A 5 9.85 -55.61 -29.47
CA THR A 5 10.14 -54.62 -30.55
C THR A 5 10.59 -53.19 -30.16
N ASN A 6 11.76 -52.65 -30.48
CA ASN A 6 12.61 -52.61 -31.70
C ASN A 6 11.93 -52.06 -32.98
N LYS A 7 12.29 -50.82 -33.36
CA LYS A 7 12.35 -50.16 -34.71
C LYS A 7 12.52 -48.64 -34.46
N ALA A 8 13.63 -47.93 -34.69
CA ALA A 8 14.66 -47.86 -35.74
C ALA A 8 14.26 -47.07 -37.01
N LEU A 9 15.21 -46.21 -37.42
CA LEU A 9 15.41 -45.38 -38.64
C LEU A 9 14.88 -43.93 -38.62
N ALA A 10 15.61 -42.84 -38.89
CA ALA A 10 16.95 -42.48 -39.43
C ALA A 10 16.82 -41.53 -40.64
N LEU A 11 17.93 -40.82 -40.92
CA LEU A 11 18.27 -39.87 -42.01
C LEU A 11 17.98 -38.39 -41.69
N LEU A 12 18.90 -37.42 -41.88
CA LEU A 12 20.11 -37.39 -42.70
C LEU A 12 21.10 -36.33 -42.15
N ALA A 13 22.39 -36.65 -42.16
CA ALA A 13 23.51 -35.74 -41.90
C ALA A 13 23.89 -34.92 -43.15
N VAL A 14 24.68 -33.84 -42.99
CA VAL A 14 25.99 -33.60 -43.66
C VAL A 14 26.39 -32.10 -43.67
N LEU A 15 27.60 -31.84 -43.12
CA LEU A 15 28.66 -30.85 -43.42
C LEU A 15 28.33 -29.34 -43.64
N VAL A 16 29.20 -28.34 -43.49
CA VAL A 16 30.51 -28.00 -42.88
C VAL A 16 30.66 -26.50 -43.20
N GLY A 17 31.35 -25.70 -42.38
CA GLY A 17 31.89 -24.42 -42.87
C GLY A 17 32.16 -23.35 -41.82
N GLN A 18 33.39 -23.31 -41.32
CA GLN A 18 33.98 -22.15 -40.64
C GLN A 18 34.12 -20.96 -41.59
N ALA A 19 33.89 -19.74 -41.10
CA ALA A 19 34.56 -18.54 -41.59
C ALA A 19 34.63 -17.48 -40.48
N CYS A 20 35.83 -17.28 -39.95
CA CYS A 20 36.23 -16.05 -39.24
C CYS A 20 36.32 -14.90 -40.25
N LEU A 21 35.73 -13.75 -39.98
CA LEU A 21 36.14 -12.48 -40.59
C LEU A 21 35.95 -11.32 -39.63
N SER A 22 37.10 -10.74 -39.25
CA SER A 22 37.31 -9.48 -38.56
C SER A 22 36.92 -8.30 -39.45
N ILE A 23 36.33 -7.24 -38.88
CA ILE A 23 36.12 -5.96 -39.57
C ILE A 23 36.58 -4.80 -38.66
N PRO A 24 37.27 -3.77 -39.20
CA PRO A 24 38.25 -2.98 -38.47
C PRO A 24 37.74 -1.65 -37.92
N VAL A 25 38.53 -1.11 -36.98
CA VAL A 25 38.50 0.27 -36.48
C VAL A 25 38.90 1.24 -37.59
N VAL A 26 38.09 2.27 -37.83
CA VAL A 26 38.43 3.41 -38.69
C VAL A 26 38.49 4.68 -37.85
N SER A 27 39.58 5.41 -38.08
CA SER A 27 40.06 6.57 -37.34
C SER A 27 39.32 7.87 -37.65
N ALA A 28 39.48 8.80 -36.71
CA ALA A 28 39.07 10.19 -36.76
C ALA A 28 39.45 10.92 -38.06
N GLN A 29 38.54 11.77 -38.54
CA GLN A 29 38.84 12.84 -39.48
C GLN A 29 38.35 14.19 -38.95
N ALA A 30 39.20 15.18 -39.20
CA ALA A 30 39.21 16.52 -38.65
C ALA A 30 38.11 17.43 -39.20
N GLN A 31 37.65 18.36 -38.37
CA GLN A 31 36.83 19.51 -38.78
C GLN A 31 37.69 20.65 -39.34
N PRO A 32 37.17 21.46 -40.29
CA PRO A 32 37.89 22.59 -40.86
C PRO A 32 37.84 23.86 -39.96
N LYS A 33 38.96 24.60 -39.91
CA LYS A 33 39.10 25.99 -39.41
C LYS A 33 38.51 26.93 -40.47
N THR A 34 37.84 28.06 -40.20
CA THR A 34 38.24 29.40 -39.66
C THR A 34 37.01 30.34 -39.90
N PRO A 35 36.82 31.58 -39.37
CA PRO A 35 37.74 32.46 -38.64
C PRO A 35 37.21 33.06 -37.31
N GLN A 36 38.16 33.48 -36.47
CA GLN A 36 37.94 34.30 -35.29
C GLN A 36 37.51 35.71 -35.70
N ILE A 37 36.37 36.17 -35.17
CA ILE A 37 36.05 37.59 -35.03
C ILE A 37 35.97 37.87 -33.53
N THR A 38 36.86 38.74 -33.08
CA THR A 38 36.94 39.29 -31.72
C THR A 38 35.76 40.23 -31.48
N ALA A 39 34.92 39.92 -30.49
CA ALA A 39 34.05 40.90 -29.85
C ALA A 39 33.88 40.52 -28.37
N GLN A 40 34.50 41.31 -27.50
CA GLN A 40 34.24 41.32 -26.07
C GLN A 40 32.83 41.88 -25.84
N ALA A 41 31.97 41.11 -25.17
CA ALA A 41 30.81 41.63 -24.48
C ALA A 41 30.46 40.72 -23.30
N SER A 42 30.61 41.27 -22.11
CA SER A 42 30.26 40.68 -20.82
C SER A 42 28.75 40.46 -20.73
N ALA A 43 28.32 39.21 -20.65
CA ALA A 43 27.01 38.83 -20.13
C ALA A 43 27.17 37.47 -19.43
N THR A 44 27.04 37.47 -18.10
CA THR A 44 26.99 36.26 -17.28
C THR A 44 25.82 35.40 -17.72
N ALA A 45 26.12 34.23 -18.28
CA ALA A 45 25.14 33.20 -18.60
C ALA A 45 24.51 32.64 -17.30
N PRO A 46 23.24 32.19 -17.32
CA PRO A 46 22.68 31.48 -16.19
C PRO A 46 23.46 30.17 -15.97
N PRO A 47 23.57 29.68 -14.72
CA PRO A 47 24.39 28.52 -14.41
C PRO A 47 23.93 27.31 -15.22
N GLY A 48 24.87 26.73 -15.97
CA GLY A 48 24.64 25.57 -16.82
C GLY A 48 24.35 24.32 -16.00
N ALA A 49 23.65 23.36 -16.63
CA ALA A 49 23.22 22.08 -16.06
C ALA A 49 24.31 21.26 -15.33
N SER A 50 25.60 21.61 -15.49
CA SER A 50 26.72 20.98 -14.79
C SER A 50 26.85 21.40 -13.31
N GLU A 51 26.46 22.62 -12.92
CA GLU A 51 26.47 23.02 -11.50
C GLU A 51 25.27 22.42 -10.76
N VAL A 52 24.13 22.26 -11.44
CA VAL A 52 22.95 21.57 -10.91
C VAL A 52 23.22 20.07 -10.71
N ALA A 53 24.02 19.45 -11.59
CA ALA A 53 24.46 18.07 -11.44
C ALA A 53 25.48 17.89 -10.30
N GLY A 54 26.34 18.88 -10.04
CA GLY A 54 27.30 18.86 -8.92
C GLY A 54 26.63 19.01 -7.54
N ALA A 55 25.57 19.81 -7.45
CA ALA A 55 24.79 19.98 -6.21
C ALA A 55 23.98 18.73 -5.83
N LEU A 56 23.58 17.90 -6.81
CA LEU A 56 22.93 16.61 -6.58
C LEU A 56 23.91 15.50 -6.11
N ALA A 57 25.22 15.74 -6.19
CA ALA A 57 26.25 14.77 -5.84
C ALA A 57 26.84 14.96 -4.42
N ASP A 58 26.54 16.09 -3.74
CA ASP A 58 27.00 16.31 -2.38
C ASP A 58 26.14 15.53 -1.39
N GLN A 59 26.51 14.28 -1.10
CA GLN A 59 25.80 13.42 -0.13
C GLN A 59 25.90 13.92 1.33
N SER A 60 26.57 15.05 1.59
CA SER A 60 26.65 15.69 2.90
C SER A 60 25.57 16.76 3.15
N ARG A 61 24.56 16.85 2.28
CA ARG A 61 23.35 17.71 2.46
C ARG A 61 22.80 17.55 3.89
N PRO A 62 22.40 18.61 4.58
CA PRO A 62 21.62 18.46 5.81
C PRO A 62 20.30 17.71 5.52
N VAL A 63 19.75 17.02 6.51
CA VAL A 63 18.37 16.48 6.41
C VAL A 63 17.42 17.65 6.52
N ARG A 64 16.65 17.93 5.46
CA ARG A 64 15.72 19.07 5.41
C ARG A 64 14.56 18.85 6.37
N ASP A 65 13.73 17.85 6.09
CA ASP A 65 12.63 17.40 6.94
C ASP A 65 12.61 15.86 7.06
N LYS A 66 11.65 15.32 7.81
CA LYS A 66 11.61 13.92 8.22
C LYS A 66 10.19 13.40 8.25
N TRP A 67 9.95 12.30 7.52
CA TRP A 67 8.63 11.72 7.31
C TRP A 67 8.65 10.23 7.59
N ALA A 68 7.55 9.69 8.15
CA ALA A 68 7.48 8.27 8.38
C ALA A 68 6.09 7.66 8.22
N VAL A 69 6.08 6.39 7.81
CA VAL A 69 4.90 5.52 7.84
C VAL A 69 5.26 4.29 8.67
N VAL A 70 4.53 4.08 9.75
CA VAL A 70 4.80 3.04 10.75
C VAL A 70 3.57 2.15 10.86
N ILE A 71 3.74 0.86 10.58
CA ILE A 71 2.66 -0.11 10.41
C ILE A 71 2.89 -1.29 11.34
N GLY A 72 1.87 -1.67 12.11
CA GLY A 72 1.91 -2.84 13.00
C GLY A 72 0.60 -3.62 12.94
N LEU A 73 0.66 -4.91 12.61
CA LEU A 73 -0.53 -5.77 12.55
C LEU A 73 -0.42 -6.94 13.52
N THR A 74 -1.19 -6.86 14.60
CA THR A 74 -1.36 -7.94 15.58
C THR A 74 -2.59 -8.80 15.20
N GLN A 75 -3.59 -8.19 14.58
CA GLN A 75 -4.86 -8.80 14.24
C GLN A 75 -5.17 -8.66 12.75
N PHE A 76 -5.88 -9.65 12.22
CA PHE A 76 -6.30 -9.74 10.82
C PHE A 76 -7.80 -10.03 10.76
N ALA A 77 -8.48 -9.54 9.73
CA ALA A 77 -9.89 -9.78 9.49
C ALA A 77 -10.17 -11.26 9.18
N ASN A 78 -9.27 -11.91 8.43
CA ASN A 78 -9.38 -13.31 8.11
C ASN A 78 -8.83 -14.18 9.27
N PRO A 79 -9.65 -15.04 9.89
CA PRO A 79 -9.24 -15.85 11.04
C PRO A 79 -8.25 -16.96 10.68
N LYS A 80 -8.03 -17.26 9.40
CA LYS A 80 -7.00 -18.20 8.95
C LYS A 80 -5.58 -17.66 9.15
N ILE A 81 -5.43 -16.34 9.24
CA ILE A 81 -4.15 -15.71 9.53
C ILE A 81 -3.95 -15.70 11.05
N PRO A 82 -2.89 -16.35 11.57
CA PRO A 82 -2.62 -16.35 13.00
C PRO A 82 -2.41 -14.94 13.54
N ARG A 83 -2.94 -14.66 14.73
CA ARG A 83 -2.67 -13.39 15.43
C ARG A 83 -1.22 -13.36 15.90
N LEU A 84 -0.60 -12.18 15.76
CA LEU A 84 0.66 -11.86 16.44
C LEU A 84 0.36 -11.28 17.82
N GLN A 85 1.36 -11.22 18.70
CA GLN A 85 1.19 -10.69 20.06
C GLN A 85 1.61 -9.22 20.17
N TYR A 86 2.70 -8.83 19.50
CA TYR A 86 3.44 -7.59 19.77
C TYR A 86 3.70 -6.72 18.54
N ALA A 87 3.30 -7.11 17.32
CA ALA A 87 3.51 -6.28 16.13
C ALA A 87 2.97 -4.82 16.23
N THR A 88 1.82 -4.61 16.87
CA THR A 88 1.32 -3.26 17.18
C THR A 88 2.14 -2.55 18.26
N ALA A 89 2.65 -3.29 19.25
CA ALA A 89 3.54 -2.75 20.28
C ALA A 89 4.90 -2.35 19.69
N ASP A 90 5.41 -3.10 18.71
CA ASP A 90 6.63 -2.80 17.96
C ASP A 90 6.49 -1.50 17.16
N ALA A 91 5.43 -1.38 16.38
CA ALA A 91 5.12 -0.17 15.65
C ALA A 91 4.93 1.03 16.60
N LYS A 92 4.26 0.84 17.74
CA LYS A 92 4.11 1.89 18.75
C LYS A 92 5.44 2.30 19.39
N ALA A 93 6.29 1.35 19.74
CA ALA A 93 7.61 1.61 20.33
C ALA A 93 8.51 2.36 19.33
N PHE A 94 8.47 1.97 18.06
CA PHE A 94 9.22 2.63 17.01
C PHE A 94 8.70 4.05 16.73
N TYR A 95 7.38 4.25 16.67
CA TYR A 95 6.76 5.59 16.58
C TYR A 95 7.20 6.50 17.75
N ASP A 96 7.18 5.97 18.97
CA ASP A 96 7.59 6.71 20.16
C ASP A 96 9.07 7.11 20.09
N TYR A 97 9.96 6.22 19.65
CA TYR A 97 11.36 6.55 19.41
C TYR A 97 11.50 7.66 18.36
N LEU A 98 10.82 7.55 17.21
CA LEU A 98 10.90 8.54 16.14
C LEU A 98 10.50 9.94 16.61
N THR A 99 9.39 10.03 17.35
CA THR A 99 8.79 11.31 17.73
C THR A 99 9.37 11.92 19.00
N LYS A 100 9.87 11.11 19.94
CA LYS A 100 10.40 11.60 21.22
C LYS A 100 11.91 11.78 21.23
N GLU A 101 12.63 10.96 20.47
CA GLU A 101 14.09 10.88 20.54
C GLU A 101 14.75 11.17 19.19
N ALA A 102 14.09 10.78 18.10
CA ALA A 102 14.64 10.94 16.76
C ALA A 102 14.17 12.21 16.04
N ASN A 103 13.55 13.19 16.70
CA ASN A 103 13.20 14.49 16.10
C ASN A 103 12.30 14.41 14.85
N PHE A 104 11.42 13.42 14.73
CA PHE A 104 10.32 13.46 13.76
C PHE A 104 9.16 14.26 14.35
N ALA A 105 8.58 15.17 13.58
CA ALA A 105 7.37 15.86 14.02
C ALA A 105 6.21 14.84 14.11
N PRO A 106 5.39 14.84 15.18
CA PRO A 106 4.35 13.83 15.35
C PRO A 106 3.29 13.79 14.24
N ASP A 107 3.05 14.91 13.56
CA ASP A 107 2.16 15.01 12.40
C ASP A 107 2.81 14.53 11.10
N HIS A 108 4.14 14.37 11.06
CA HIS A 108 4.89 13.81 9.93
C HIS A 108 5.01 12.28 9.97
N VAL A 109 4.47 11.65 11.03
CA VAL A 109 4.53 10.20 11.24
C VAL A 109 3.12 9.63 11.23
N ARG A 110 2.83 8.73 10.28
CA ARG A 110 1.55 8.03 10.20
C ARG A 110 1.66 6.67 10.87
N LEU A 111 0.78 6.41 11.84
CA LEU A 111 0.76 5.16 12.59
C LEU A 111 -0.48 4.32 12.22
N LEU A 112 -0.29 3.14 11.64
CA LEU A 112 -1.38 2.26 11.23
C LEU A 112 -1.35 0.94 12.00
N PHE A 113 -2.43 0.66 12.73
CA PHE A 113 -2.65 -0.60 13.43
C PHE A 113 -3.84 -1.36 12.84
N ASN A 114 -3.70 -2.68 12.73
CA ASN A 114 -4.81 -3.62 12.46
C ASN A 114 -5.77 -3.10 11.37
N ASP A 115 -7.03 -2.80 11.71
CA ASP A 115 -8.07 -2.34 10.77
C ASP A 115 -7.73 -1.06 9.99
N LYS A 116 -6.75 -0.29 10.47
CA LYS A 116 -6.22 0.89 9.76
C LYS A 116 -5.08 0.56 8.79
N ALA A 117 -4.62 -0.68 8.76
CA ALA A 117 -3.56 -1.18 7.90
C ALA A 117 -4.12 -2.16 6.85
N THR A 118 -5.18 -1.76 6.15
CA THR A 118 -5.69 -2.49 4.98
C THR A 118 -4.75 -2.35 3.79
N GLN A 119 -4.81 -3.30 2.86
CA GLN A 119 -4.02 -3.34 1.64
C GLN A 119 -4.11 -2.01 0.87
N ARG A 120 -5.33 -1.52 0.62
CA ARG A 120 -5.60 -0.22 -0.02
C ARG A 120 -4.93 0.93 0.75
N ARG A 121 -5.08 0.94 2.07
CA ARG A 121 -4.62 2.05 2.91
C ARG A 121 -3.11 2.11 2.96
N VAL A 122 -2.43 0.98 3.13
CA VAL A 122 -0.95 0.91 3.10
C VAL A 122 -0.42 1.43 1.76
N ARG A 123 -0.96 0.96 0.62
CA ARG A 123 -0.60 1.51 -0.70
C ARG A 123 -0.82 3.01 -0.79
N SER A 124 -1.95 3.48 -0.29
CA SER A 124 -2.30 4.90 -0.35
C SER A 124 -1.35 5.76 0.49
N GLU A 125 -0.94 5.33 1.67
CA GLU A 125 0.00 6.09 2.52
C GLU A 125 1.40 6.12 1.92
N LEU A 126 1.83 5.04 1.27
CA LEU A 126 3.13 4.97 0.62
C LEU A 126 3.19 5.73 -0.73
N GLY A 127 2.10 5.69 -1.51
CA GLY A 127 2.14 6.04 -2.93
C GLY A 127 1.20 7.15 -3.40
N ASN A 128 0.31 7.69 -2.56
CA ASN A 128 -0.65 8.71 -3.00
C ASN A 128 -0.99 9.81 -1.98
N LYS A 129 -0.74 9.59 -0.68
CA LYS A 129 -1.09 10.53 0.39
C LYS A 129 0.12 11.27 0.93
N LEU A 130 0.56 10.95 2.14
CA LEU A 130 1.53 11.77 2.86
C LEU A 130 2.86 11.86 2.12
N LEU A 131 3.46 10.70 1.80
CA LEU A 131 4.82 10.67 1.27
C LEU A 131 4.92 11.39 -0.09
N THR A 132 4.00 11.13 -1.00
CA THR A 132 4.06 11.72 -2.36
C THR A 132 3.73 13.20 -2.41
N ARG A 133 2.99 13.72 -1.42
CA ARG A 133 2.57 15.14 -1.40
C ARG A 133 3.53 16.02 -0.62
N MET A 134 4.25 15.46 0.36
CA MET A 134 5.08 16.23 1.28
C MET A 134 6.58 16.03 1.10
N VAL A 135 7.03 14.81 0.76
CA VAL A 135 8.46 14.48 0.72
C VAL A 135 9.17 15.24 -0.39
N LYS A 136 10.28 15.88 -0.05
CA LYS A 136 11.20 16.55 -0.96
C LYS A 136 12.50 15.76 -1.09
N PRO A 137 13.33 16.02 -2.13
CA PRO A 137 14.58 15.29 -2.37
C PRO A 137 15.50 15.23 -1.14
N ASP A 138 15.47 16.27 -0.29
CA ASP A 138 16.38 16.39 0.83
C ASP A 138 15.92 15.82 2.18
N ASP A 139 14.68 15.32 2.23
CA ASP A 139 14.07 14.81 3.45
C ASP A 139 14.54 13.39 3.78
N LEU A 140 14.40 12.97 5.02
CA LEU A 140 14.58 11.57 5.43
C LEU A 140 13.22 10.88 5.52
N VAL A 141 13.06 9.76 4.82
CA VAL A 141 11.85 8.94 4.89
C VAL A 141 12.15 7.64 5.63
N VAL A 142 11.34 7.30 6.62
CA VAL A 142 11.41 6.01 7.34
C VAL A 142 10.10 5.25 7.17
N ILE A 143 10.17 4.03 6.68
CA ILE A 143 9.03 3.13 6.58
C ILE A 143 9.31 1.93 7.48
N PHE A 144 8.46 1.70 8.47
CA PHE A 144 8.57 0.57 9.39
C PHE A 144 7.32 -0.30 9.28
N ILE A 145 7.49 -1.59 9.04
CA ILE A 145 6.40 -2.54 8.89
C ILE A 145 6.66 -3.75 9.79
N SER A 146 5.76 -4.01 10.75
CA SER A 146 5.77 -5.21 11.59
C SER A 146 4.47 -6.00 11.38
N THR A 147 4.57 -7.17 10.78
CA THR A 147 3.42 -8.04 10.42
C THR A 147 3.93 -9.41 9.97
N HIS A 148 3.03 -10.31 9.57
CA HIS A 148 3.40 -11.52 8.85
C HIS A 148 3.91 -11.23 7.45
N GLY A 149 4.97 -11.92 7.05
CA GLY A 149 5.33 -12.09 5.65
C GLY A 149 4.74 -13.39 5.11
N SER A 150 4.32 -13.38 3.84
CA SER A 150 3.99 -14.61 3.13
C SER A 150 5.25 -15.24 2.55
N PRO A 151 5.26 -16.57 2.42
CA PRO A 151 6.30 -17.25 1.67
C PRO A 151 6.12 -17.01 0.19
N SER A 152 7.23 -17.13 -0.54
CA SER A 152 7.17 -17.18 -2.00
C SER A 152 6.29 -18.32 -2.52
N GLN A 153 6.32 -19.53 -1.97
CA GLN A 153 5.57 -20.69 -2.54
C GLN A 153 4.05 -20.59 -2.39
N MET A 154 3.53 -19.72 -1.51
CA MET A 154 2.08 -19.52 -1.45
C MET A 154 1.55 -18.85 -2.72
N ASP A 155 2.41 -18.19 -3.48
CA ASP A 155 2.19 -17.90 -4.88
C ASP A 155 2.84 -19.00 -5.72
N ALA A 156 2.05 -20.00 -6.10
CA ALA A 156 2.52 -21.13 -6.88
C ALA A 156 2.94 -20.74 -8.32
N VAL A 157 2.59 -19.54 -8.78
CA VAL A 157 2.82 -19.10 -10.16
C VAL A 157 4.10 -18.27 -10.26
N GLU A 158 4.19 -17.19 -9.49
CA GLU A 158 5.29 -16.22 -9.61
C GLU A 158 6.25 -16.26 -8.42
N HIS A 159 5.95 -17.06 -7.40
CA HIS A 159 6.78 -17.23 -6.21
C HIS A 159 7.11 -15.89 -5.52
N LYS A 160 6.09 -15.04 -5.35
CA LYS A 160 6.21 -13.69 -4.75
C LYS A 160 6.04 -13.70 -3.24
N ASN A 161 6.73 -12.78 -2.57
CA ASN A 161 6.60 -12.55 -1.13
C ASN A 161 5.66 -11.36 -0.91
N TYR A 162 4.67 -11.54 -0.04
CA TYR A 162 3.68 -10.51 0.26
C TYR A 162 3.81 -10.04 1.71
N VAL A 163 3.67 -8.74 1.92
CA VAL A 163 3.31 -8.19 3.22
C VAL A 163 1.84 -8.50 3.46
N VAL A 164 1.55 -9.20 4.55
CA VAL A 164 0.18 -9.52 4.96
C VAL A 164 -0.42 -8.30 5.65
N THR A 165 -1.52 -7.80 5.10
CA THR A 165 -2.31 -6.67 5.62
C THR A 165 -3.59 -7.13 6.30
N TYR A 166 -4.30 -6.23 6.94
CA TYR A 166 -5.45 -6.57 7.80
C TYR A 166 -6.53 -7.38 7.08
N ASP A 167 -6.81 -7.02 5.85
CA ASP A 167 -7.82 -7.59 4.96
C ASP A 167 -7.25 -8.64 3.99
N SER A 168 -6.04 -9.14 4.23
CA SER A 168 -5.47 -10.22 3.42
C SER A 168 -6.20 -11.55 3.63
N ASP A 169 -6.25 -12.35 2.57
CA ASP A 169 -6.72 -13.73 2.56
C ASP A 169 -5.53 -14.65 2.22
N PRO A 170 -5.14 -15.60 3.09
CA PRO A 170 -4.04 -16.52 2.82
C PRO A 170 -4.29 -17.42 1.60
N ASP A 171 -5.55 -17.61 1.19
CA ASP A 171 -5.91 -18.38 0.00
C ASP A 171 -5.93 -17.52 -1.29
N ASP A 172 -5.80 -16.19 -1.17
CA ASP A 172 -5.78 -15.24 -2.30
C ASP A 172 -4.78 -14.09 -2.05
N LEU A 173 -3.55 -14.45 -1.67
CA LEU A 173 -2.50 -13.48 -1.34
C LEU A 173 -2.07 -12.63 -2.52
N TYR A 174 -2.16 -13.15 -3.75
CA TYR A 174 -1.85 -12.38 -4.95
C TYR A 174 -2.72 -11.12 -5.06
N SER A 175 -4.03 -11.25 -4.77
CA SER A 175 -4.97 -10.14 -4.89
C SER A 175 -5.09 -9.31 -3.62
N THR A 176 -4.88 -9.92 -2.44
CA THR A 176 -5.19 -9.31 -1.12
C THR A 176 -3.96 -8.98 -0.27
N GLY A 177 -2.78 -9.52 -0.60
CA GLY A 177 -1.49 -9.13 -0.02
C GLY A 177 -0.87 -7.94 -0.76
N ILE A 178 0.23 -7.40 -0.24
CA ILE A 178 1.05 -6.41 -0.97
C ILE A 178 2.37 -7.05 -1.33
N ASP A 179 2.64 -7.24 -2.62
CA ASP A 179 3.93 -7.75 -3.09
C ASP A 179 5.05 -6.85 -2.55
N MET A 180 6.05 -7.45 -1.90
CA MET A 180 7.18 -6.71 -1.36
C MET A 180 7.92 -5.93 -2.47
N GLN A 181 7.98 -6.46 -3.69
CA GLN A 181 8.54 -5.75 -4.84
C GLN A 181 7.69 -4.55 -5.26
N GLU A 182 6.37 -4.61 -5.06
CA GLU A 182 5.48 -3.46 -5.26
C GLU A 182 5.82 -2.34 -4.27
N ILE A 183 6.07 -2.67 -2.98
CA ILE A 183 6.50 -1.69 -1.97
C ILE A 183 7.81 -1.02 -2.40
N LEU A 184 8.80 -1.81 -2.83
CA LEU A 184 10.07 -1.27 -3.34
C LEU A 184 9.85 -0.37 -4.56
N GLY A 185 8.99 -0.78 -5.49
CA GLY A 185 8.62 0.00 -6.68
C GLY A 185 7.94 1.32 -6.32
N ILE A 186 6.98 1.32 -5.38
CA ILE A 186 6.34 2.55 -4.88
C ILE A 186 7.39 3.49 -4.31
N ILE A 187 8.28 3.00 -3.44
CA ILE A 187 9.35 3.82 -2.86
C ILE A 187 10.29 4.34 -3.96
N LYS A 188 10.68 3.50 -4.92
CA LYS A 188 11.60 3.86 -6.01
C LYS A 188 11.03 4.95 -6.92
N HIS A 189 9.74 4.90 -7.21
CA HIS A 189 9.12 5.71 -8.27
C HIS A 189 8.22 6.84 -7.78
N ARG A 190 7.76 6.81 -6.52
CA ARG A 190 6.79 7.79 -5.98
C ARG A 190 7.38 8.67 -4.88
N VAL A 191 8.39 8.19 -4.15
CA VAL A 191 9.02 8.96 -3.08
C VAL A 191 10.17 9.79 -3.66
N ALA A 192 10.06 11.12 -3.54
CA ALA A 192 11.02 12.05 -4.16
C ALA A 192 12.39 12.05 -3.48
N SER A 193 12.47 11.65 -2.21
CA SER A 193 13.73 11.58 -1.47
C SER A 193 14.57 10.38 -1.90
N ASP A 194 15.88 10.60 -1.98
CA ASP A 194 16.87 9.53 -2.11
C ASP A 194 17.28 8.94 -0.75
N ARG A 195 16.95 9.59 0.38
CA ARG A 195 17.21 9.11 1.76
C ARG A 195 16.02 8.36 2.31
N VAL A 196 15.93 7.09 1.97
CA VAL A 196 14.84 6.21 2.45
C VAL A 196 15.41 5.06 3.26
N LEU A 197 14.90 4.88 4.47
CA LEU A 197 15.12 3.70 5.29
C LEU A 197 13.83 2.88 5.35
N LEU A 198 13.87 1.69 4.76
CA LEU A 198 12.81 0.69 4.90
C LEU A 198 13.23 -0.34 5.97
N ILE A 199 12.39 -0.55 6.97
CA ILE A 199 12.57 -1.57 8.02
C ILE A 199 11.40 -2.54 7.95
N LEU A 200 11.72 -3.80 7.67
CA LEU A 200 10.78 -4.90 7.58
C LEU A 200 10.98 -5.83 8.76
N ASP A 201 10.07 -5.77 9.74
CA ASP A 201 9.94 -6.74 10.81
C ASP A 201 8.84 -7.77 10.47
N ALA A 202 9.08 -8.49 9.38
CA ALA A 202 8.24 -9.56 8.88
C ALA A 202 9.14 -10.72 8.44
N CYS A 203 8.80 -11.97 8.78
CA CYS A 203 9.61 -13.14 8.40
C CYS A 203 9.56 -13.40 6.90
N HIS A 204 10.61 -14.09 6.44
CA HIS A 204 10.71 -14.72 5.13
C HIS A 204 10.63 -16.26 5.15
N SER A 205 10.28 -16.88 6.29
CA SER A 205 10.02 -18.31 6.34
C SER A 205 9.06 -18.66 7.49
N GLY A 206 8.27 -19.72 7.36
CA GLY A 206 8.77 -21.08 7.46
C GLY A 206 8.00 -21.99 8.41
N GLY A 207 7.47 -21.42 9.49
CA GLY A 207 7.10 -22.18 10.67
C GLY A 207 5.70 -21.86 11.16
N VAL A 208 5.04 -22.90 11.68
CA VAL A 208 3.70 -22.85 12.31
C VAL A 208 3.81 -22.44 13.79
N ASP A 209 4.92 -21.78 14.19
CA ASP A 209 5.06 -21.33 15.57
C ASP A 209 4.25 -20.04 15.77
N PRO A 210 3.28 -20.01 16.69
CA PRO A 210 2.44 -18.84 16.92
C PRO A 210 3.22 -17.60 17.42
N ASN A 211 4.49 -17.76 17.82
CA ASN A 211 5.37 -16.67 18.26
C ASN A 211 6.37 -16.22 17.17
N ALA A 212 6.32 -16.81 15.97
CA ALA A 212 7.11 -16.40 14.82
C ALA A 212 6.27 -15.55 13.85
N LYS A 213 6.90 -14.55 13.22
CA LYS A 213 6.22 -13.59 12.32
C LYS A 213 6.19 -14.03 10.85
N GLY A 214 5.85 -15.29 10.53
CA GLY A 214 5.94 -15.81 9.15
C GLY A 214 5.07 -17.02 8.87
N MET A 215 4.54 -17.13 7.64
CA MET A 215 3.80 -18.30 7.17
C MET A 215 4.68 -19.12 6.21
N MET A 216 5.15 -20.33 6.55
CA MET A 216 5.89 -21.31 5.68
C MET A 216 7.04 -20.74 4.78
N ARG A 217 7.88 -21.58 4.14
CA ARG A 217 9.28 -21.21 3.74
C ARG A 217 9.42 -20.25 2.53
N VAL A 218 10.65 -19.71 2.34
CA VAL A 218 11.37 -19.32 1.11
C VAL A 218 11.35 -17.86 0.65
N GLY A 219 12.57 -17.38 0.38
CA GLY A 219 12.92 -16.10 -0.21
C GLY A 219 12.81 -15.97 -1.75
N ASN A 220 12.39 -14.77 -2.16
CA ASN A 220 12.48 -14.19 -3.51
C ASN A 220 12.45 -12.64 -3.45
N PHE A 221 12.74 -12.07 -2.27
CA PHE A 221 12.76 -10.63 -2.06
C PHE A 221 14.13 -10.08 -2.47
N ASP A 222 14.18 -9.37 -3.59
CA ASP A 222 15.40 -8.69 -4.03
C ASP A 222 15.44 -7.25 -3.50
N ALA A 223 15.85 -7.12 -2.24
CA ALA A 223 16.14 -5.82 -1.63
C ALA A 223 17.16 -4.99 -2.43
N ASN A 224 17.98 -5.63 -3.28
CA ASN A 224 18.98 -4.92 -4.07
C ASN A 224 18.34 -3.97 -5.09
N SER A 225 17.16 -4.32 -5.61
CA SER A 225 16.40 -3.51 -6.57
C SER A 225 16.03 -2.11 -6.05
N LEU A 226 15.85 -1.95 -4.74
CA LEU A 226 15.60 -0.66 -4.09
C LEU A 226 16.90 0.11 -3.81
N VAL A 227 17.96 -0.59 -3.42
CA VAL A 227 19.24 0.06 -3.11
C VAL A 227 20.07 0.37 -4.37
N GLU A 228 19.53 0.16 -5.57
CA GLU A 228 20.04 0.71 -6.81
C GLU A 228 19.91 2.26 -6.83
N GLY A 229 20.93 2.92 -6.29
CA GLY A 229 21.03 4.38 -6.19
C GLY A 229 21.72 4.80 -4.90
N SER A 230 22.10 6.07 -4.80
CA SER A 230 22.58 6.64 -3.53
C SER A 230 21.41 6.83 -2.57
N GLY A 231 21.59 6.54 -1.28
CA GLY A 231 20.72 7.05 -0.23
C GLY A 231 19.69 6.08 0.38
N LYS A 232 19.33 4.99 -0.32
CA LYS A 232 18.30 4.05 0.13
C LYS A 232 18.89 2.86 0.89
N MET A 233 18.23 2.47 1.98
CA MET A 233 18.62 1.37 2.86
C MET A 233 17.42 0.49 3.20
N VAL A 234 17.66 -0.81 3.32
CA VAL A 234 16.66 -1.80 3.75
C VAL A 234 17.22 -2.61 4.91
N ILE A 235 16.47 -2.69 6.01
CA ILE A 235 16.75 -3.59 7.13
C ILE A 235 15.64 -4.63 7.18
N CYS A 236 15.99 -5.90 7.09
CA CYS A 236 15.08 -7.02 7.36
C CYS A 236 15.39 -7.63 8.73
N SER A 237 14.37 -8.04 9.46
CA SER A 237 14.52 -8.60 10.80
C SER A 237 15.13 -9.99 10.85
N SER A 238 15.15 -10.72 9.74
CA SER A 238 15.76 -12.04 9.60
C SER A 238 16.38 -12.25 8.22
N ALA A 239 17.23 -13.27 8.08
CA ALA A 239 17.72 -13.71 6.78
C ALA A 239 16.59 -14.38 5.97
N PRO A 240 16.72 -14.51 4.64
CA PRO A 240 15.66 -15.04 3.78
C PRO A 240 15.09 -16.41 4.17
N GLU A 241 15.90 -17.26 4.83
CA GLU A 241 15.47 -18.61 5.25
C GLU A 241 15.11 -18.69 6.75
N GLU A 242 15.15 -17.57 7.46
CA GLU A 242 14.96 -17.48 8.90
C GLU A 242 13.68 -16.74 9.29
N GLN A 243 13.24 -16.96 10.52
CA GLN A 243 12.08 -16.30 11.11
C GLN A 243 12.52 -15.13 12.02
N SER A 244 11.73 -14.06 12.01
CA SER A 244 11.62 -13.07 13.08
C SER A 244 10.71 -13.55 14.22
N TRP A 245 11.15 -13.32 15.45
CA TRP A 245 10.50 -13.82 16.65
C TRP A 245 9.95 -12.72 17.56
N GLU A 246 8.82 -13.00 18.17
CA GLU A 246 8.26 -12.24 19.29
C GLU A 246 8.94 -12.67 20.60
N SER A 247 9.31 -11.72 21.46
CA SER A 247 10.08 -12.04 22.66
C SER A 247 9.23 -12.77 23.70
N LYS A 248 9.84 -13.73 24.40
CA LYS A 248 9.26 -14.37 25.59
C LYS A 248 9.45 -13.55 26.86
N ARG A 249 10.27 -12.49 26.80
CA ARG A 249 10.78 -11.75 27.97
C ARG A 249 10.11 -10.40 28.16
N TYR A 250 9.63 -9.80 27.07
CA TYR A 250 9.05 -8.46 27.06
C TYR A 250 8.01 -8.32 25.93
N HIS A 251 7.24 -7.22 25.95
CA HIS A 251 6.10 -7.01 25.06
C HIS A 251 6.49 -6.37 23.71
N ASN A 252 7.48 -6.96 23.04
CA ASN A 252 7.97 -6.53 21.73
C ASN A 252 8.52 -7.73 20.93
N GLY A 253 8.67 -7.57 19.63
CA GLY A 253 9.54 -8.39 18.79
C GLY A 253 11.00 -8.25 19.22
N VAL A 254 11.74 -9.36 19.17
CA VAL A 254 13.17 -9.39 19.53
C VAL A 254 13.96 -8.40 18.68
N PHE A 255 13.69 -8.40 17.36
CA PHE A 255 14.31 -7.46 16.43
C PHE A 255 14.02 -6.00 16.77
N THR A 256 12.74 -5.64 16.92
CA THR A 256 12.34 -4.24 17.12
C THR A 256 12.91 -3.69 18.42
N ARG A 257 12.90 -4.48 19.51
CA ARG A 257 13.47 -4.08 20.80
C ARG A 257 14.96 -3.76 20.67
N HIS A 258 15.75 -4.69 20.14
CA HIS A 258 17.19 -4.52 20.05
C HIS A 258 17.61 -3.49 19.02
N LEU A 259 16.85 -3.30 17.94
CA LEU A 259 17.09 -2.22 16.99
C LEU A 259 16.93 -0.84 17.66
N ILE A 260 15.85 -0.64 18.42
CA ILE A 260 15.62 0.62 19.14
C ILE A 260 16.70 0.82 20.22
N ASP A 261 17.08 -0.22 20.95
CA ASP A 261 18.16 -0.12 21.95
C ASP A 261 19.52 0.18 21.28
N GLY A 262 19.78 -0.42 20.12
CA GLY A 262 20.94 -0.11 19.28
C GLY A 262 20.96 1.36 18.85
N LEU A 263 19.81 1.87 18.39
CA LEU A 263 19.60 3.27 17.98
C LEU A 263 19.77 4.29 19.12
N ARG A 264 19.71 3.83 20.38
CA ARG A 264 19.91 4.66 21.58
C ARG A 264 21.33 4.58 22.14
N ALA A 265 22.16 3.65 21.68
CA ALA A 265 23.41 3.26 22.34
C ALA A 265 24.38 4.44 22.59
N ASN A 266 24.46 5.40 21.67
CA ASN A 266 25.29 6.60 21.73
C ASN A 266 24.44 7.87 21.69
N GLY A 267 23.20 7.79 22.17
CA GLY A 267 22.23 8.89 22.17
C GLY A 267 21.97 9.46 20.77
N PRO A 268 21.91 10.80 20.60
CA PRO A 268 21.55 11.41 19.31
C PRO A 268 22.61 11.26 18.21
N ASN A 269 23.80 10.72 18.53
CA ASN A 269 24.91 10.55 17.58
C ASN A 269 25.04 9.12 17.07
N THR A 270 24.18 8.19 17.48
CA THR A 270 24.23 6.82 16.99
C THR A 270 23.97 6.77 15.49
N SER A 271 24.94 6.24 14.74
CA SER A 271 24.73 5.90 13.34
C SER A 271 23.88 4.64 13.20
N LEU A 272 23.15 4.55 12.09
CA LEU A 272 22.33 3.38 11.80
C LEU A 272 23.18 2.11 11.65
N SER A 273 24.40 2.22 11.10
CA SER A 273 25.35 1.10 10.98
C SER A 273 25.73 0.55 12.35
N ASP A 274 26.08 1.42 13.30
CA ASP A 274 26.42 1.03 14.67
C ASP A 274 25.22 0.46 15.41
N ALA A 275 24.06 1.10 15.28
CA ALA A 275 22.81 0.60 15.85
C ALA A 275 22.48 -0.82 15.36
N PHE A 276 22.56 -1.03 14.05
CA PHE A 276 22.29 -2.33 13.43
C PHE A 276 23.28 -3.38 13.90
N LYS A 277 24.59 -3.08 13.91
CA LYS A 277 25.63 -4.01 14.37
C LYS A 277 25.41 -4.42 15.83
N ASN A 278 25.15 -3.45 16.70
CA ASN A 278 24.88 -3.70 18.13
C ASN A 278 23.59 -4.52 18.35
N ALA A 279 22.58 -4.30 17.50
CA ALA A 279 21.33 -5.05 17.57
C ALA A 279 21.50 -6.48 17.06
N GLN A 280 22.22 -6.69 15.96
CA GLN A 280 22.38 -7.97 15.29
C GLN A 280 22.88 -9.06 16.24
N ASP A 281 23.97 -8.79 16.96
CA ASP A 281 24.56 -9.76 17.90
C ASP A 281 23.56 -10.13 19.01
N LYS A 282 22.90 -9.13 19.61
CA LYS A 282 21.94 -9.33 20.70
C LYS A 282 20.69 -10.09 20.26
N ILE A 283 20.22 -9.86 19.04
CA ILE A 283 19.06 -10.54 18.46
C ILE A 283 19.39 -12.02 18.27
N SER A 284 20.54 -12.32 17.65
CA SER A 284 20.97 -13.69 17.43
C SER A 284 21.20 -14.44 18.75
N ASP A 285 21.79 -13.79 19.74
CA ASP A 285 22.01 -14.38 21.08
C ASP A 285 20.69 -14.65 21.83
N GLU A 286 19.76 -13.69 21.85
CA GLU A 286 18.46 -13.84 22.53
C GLU A 286 17.64 -14.97 21.88
N VAL A 287 17.50 -14.96 20.55
CA VAL A 287 16.72 -15.99 19.84
C VAL A 287 17.32 -17.37 20.05
N LYS A 288 18.65 -17.51 19.98
CA LYS A 288 19.31 -18.80 20.22
C LYS A 288 19.09 -19.31 21.64
N GLN A 289 19.03 -18.41 22.63
CA GLN A 289 18.78 -18.77 24.02
C GLN A 289 17.31 -19.15 24.28
N ASP A 290 16.37 -18.39 23.72
CA ASP A 290 14.93 -18.57 23.98
C ASP A 290 14.28 -19.61 23.08
N HIS A 291 14.86 -19.88 21.91
CA HIS A 291 14.39 -20.82 20.91
C HIS A 291 15.55 -21.73 20.47
N PRO A 292 15.92 -22.74 21.27
CA PRO A 292 17.01 -23.65 20.92
C PRO A 292 16.77 -24.34 19.57
N GLY A 293 17.75 -24.25 18.67
CA GLY A 293 17.71 -24.90 17.36
C GLY A 293 17.21 -24.03 16.20
N VAL A 294 16.83 -22.77 16.46
CA VAL A 294 16.52 -21.79 15.40
C VAL A 294 17.44 -20.57 15.50
N THR A 295 17.53 -19.82 14.41
CA THR A 295 18.32 -18.59 14.30
C THR A 295 17.47 -17.44 13.77
N GLN A 296 17.86 -16.23 14.17
CA GLN A 296 17.40 -14.99 13.58
C GLN A 296 18.60 -14.08 13.40
N THR A 297 18.89 -13.75 12.16
CA THR A 297 20.02 -12.95 11.71
C THR A 297 19.47 -11.77 10.91
N PRO A 298 19.33 -10.59 11.54
CA PRO A 298 18.92 -9.39 10.82
C PRO A 298 19.85 -9.08 9.66
N VAL A 299 19.31 -8.45 8.62
CA VAL A 299 20.04 -8.15 7.38
C VAL A 299 19.89 -6.68 7.03
N LEU A 300 21.02 -5.98 6.90
CA LEU A 300 21.08 -4.63 6.32
C LEU A 300 21.55 -4.71 4.86
N ARG A 301 20.82 -4.05 3.97
CA ARG A 301 21.17 -3.85 2.56
C ARG A 301 21.22 -2.35 2.29
N SER A 302 22.33 -1.92 1.70
CA SER A 302 22.59 -0.50 1.46
C SER A 302 23.64 -0.36 0.37
N LYS A 303 23.46 0.65 -0.50
CA LYS A 303 24.54 1.22 -1.34
C LYS A 303 24.85 2.66 -0.94
N TRP A 304 24.54 3.01 0.32
CA TRP A 304 24.76 4.35 0.85
C TRP A 304 26.23 4.75 0.74
N THR A 305 26.46 5.92 0.17
CA THR A 305 27.76 6.57 0.08
C THR A 305 27.65 7.94 0.75
N GLY A 306 28.61 8.30 1.59
CA GLY A 306 28.61 9.57 2.33
C GLY A 306 28.71 9.38 3.85
N LYS A 307 28.37 10.43 4.61
CA LYS A 307 28.35 10.38 6.09
C LYS A 307 27.31 9.37 6.57
N GLU A 308 27.58 8.69 7.67
CA GLU A 308 26.66 7.69 8.20
C GLU A 308 25.29 8.29 8.53
N LEU A 309 24.22 7.55 8.22
CA LEU A 309 22.85 7.99 8.50
C LEU A 309 22.59 7.95 10.02
N ILE A 310 22.28 9.10 10.60
CA ILE A 310 21.89 9.24 12.01
C ILE A 310 20.40 9.58 12.05
N LEU A 311 19.57 8.67 12.55
CA LEU A 311 18.12 8.89 12.62
C LEU A 311 17.74 10.02 13.57
N ALA A 312 18.56 10.32 14.59
CA ALA A 312 18.26 11.35 15.57
C ALA A 312 18.69 12.77 15.16
N VAL A 313 19.21 12.97 13.94
CA VAL A 313 19.56 14.29 13.44
C VAL A 313 18.33 15.22 13.44
N LYS A 314 18.53 16.48 13.87
CA LYS A 314 17.50 17.51 13.81
C LYS A 314 17.25 17.93 12.36
N PRO A 315 15.98 18.07 11.93
CA PRO A 315 15.66 18.60 10.61
C PRO A 315 16.14 20.05 10.49
N ALA A 316 16.72 20.40 9.35
CA ALA A 316 17.23 21.74 9.08
C ALA A 316 16.12 22.73 8.66
N LEU A 317 15.04 22.23 8.05
CA LEU A 317 13.92 23.03 7.55
C LEU A 317 12.62 22.22 7.62
N PRO A 318 12.05 22.04 8.83
CA PRO A 318 10.76 21.38 8.99
C PRO A 318 9.62 22.21 8.40
N GLU A 319 8.68 21.56 7.72
CA GLU A 319 7.54 22.19 7.07
C GLU A 319 6.21 21.72 7.66
N PRO A 320 5.29 22.63 8.04
CA PRO A 320 4.00 22.22 8.54
C PRO A 320 3.16 21.54 7.45
N LEU A 321 2.31 20.59 7.85
CA LEU A 321 1.33 20.01 6.94
C LEU A 321 0.34 21.06 6.43
N PRO A 322 0.20 21.24 5.09
CA PRO A 322 -0.84 22.09 4.53
C PRO A 322 -2.23 21.59 4.91
N PRO A 323 -3.21 22.48 5.19
CA PRO A 323 -4.57 22.08 5.52
C PRO A 323 -5.23 21.18 4.48
N THR A 324 -4.89 21.38 3.19
CA THR A 324 -5.39 20.56 2.06
C THR A 324 -4.80 19.16 2.04
N VAL A 325 -3.63 18.95 2.64
CA VAL A 325 -3.06 17.60 2.81
C VAL A 325 -3.74 16.96 4.00
N LEU A 326 -3.83 17.69 5.11
CA LEU A 326 -4.43 17.22 6.36
C LEU A 326 -5.89 16.77 6.19
N SER A 327 -6.69 17.49 5.39
CA SER A 327 -8.10 17.13 5.10
C SER A 327 -8.28 15.82 4.34
N ASP A 328 -7.26 15.39 3.59
CA ASP A 328 -7.33 14.21 2.72
C ASP A 328 -6.71 12.97 3.40
N LEU A 329 -6.00 13.18 4.52
CA LEU A 329 -5.45 12.09 5.31
C LEU A 329 -6.58 11.38 6.05
N GLU A 330 -6.56 10.05 6.00
CA GLU A 330 -7.45 9.25 6.83
C GLU A 330 -6.96 9.28 8.29
N PRO A 331 -7.85 9.27 9.30
CA PRO A 331 -7.45 9.17 10.70
C PRO A 331 -6.55 7.95 10.91
N ASP A 332 -5.34 8.18 11.40
CA ASP A 332 -4.41 7.13 11.79
C ASP A 332 -4.83 6.50 13.12
N SER A 333 -4.07 5.55 13.62
CA SER A 333 -4.38 4.85 14.86
C SER A 333 -4.24 5.72 16.12
N LEU A 334 -3.81 6.98 15.98
CA LEU A 334 -3.82 7.98 17.04
C LEU A 334 -4.95 9.01 16.86
N GLY A 335 -5.78 8.87 15.81
CA GLY A 335 -6.84 9.82 15.47
C GLY A 335 -6.31 11.16 14.92
N ARG A 336 -5.04 11.24 14.53
CA ARG A 336 -4.34 12.51 14.21
C ARG A 336 -4.49 12.99 12.78
N GLY A 337 -5.00 12.15 11.87
CA GLY A 337 -5.19 12.51 10.46
C GLY A 337 -6.33 13.51 10.23
N GLY A 338 -6.16 14.77 10.67
CA GLY A 338 -7.18 15.82 10.55
C GLY A 338 -7.43 16.74 11.75
N MET A 339 -6.90 16.43 12.95
CA MET A 339 -7.18 17.03 14.27
C MET A 339 -8.55 17.71 14.50
N ILE A 340 -9.51 16.97 15.10
CA ILE A 340 -10.21 17.36 16.35
C ILE A 340 -10.52 16.07 17.15
N VAL A 341 -10.01 15.95 18.38
CA VAL A 341 -10.64 15.17 19.47
C VAL A 341 -10.45 15.94 20.78
N PRO A 342 -11.52 16.33 21.51
CA PRO A 342 -11.43 16.70 22.90
C PRO A 342 -11.53 15.47 23.82
N GLU A 343 -10.73 15.53 24.86
CA GLU A 343 -10.14 14.45 25.67
C GLU A 343 -11.05 13.86 26.77
N ASN A 344 -12.35 13.63 26.51
CA ASN A 344 -13.30 13.26 27.57
C ASN A 344 -14.15 11.99 27.37
N GLN A 345 -13.72 11.01 26.55
CA GLN A 345 -14.42 9.72 26.42
C GLN A 345 -13.49 8.49 26.34
N LEU A 346 -12.40 8.47 27.10
CA LEU A 346 -11.63 7.24 27.39
C LEU A 346 -11.98 6.72 28.79
N ALA A 347 -13.24 6.32 28.98
CA ALA A 347 -13.61 5.45 30.08
C ALA A 347 -14.90 4.69 29.71
N MET A 348 -14.83 3.37 29.84
CA MET A 348 -15.92 2.41 29.82
C MET A 348 -16.39 1.99 28.41
N ILE A 349 -16.01 0.77 28.00
CA ILE A 349 -16.93 -0.37 27.82
C ILE A 349 -16.07 -1.58 27.42
N ASN A 350 -15.79 -2.43 28.41
CA ASN A 350 -15.91 -3.87 28.23
C ASN A 350 -16.69 -4.36 29.45
N PRO A 351 -17.88 -4.92 29.26
CA PRO A 351 -17.95 -6.37 29.44
C PRO A 351 -18.89 -7.07 28.44
N SER A 352 -18.39 -8.19 27.92
CA SER A 352 -19.09 -9.47 27.85
C SER A 352 -20.60 -9.46 28.03
N LYS A 353 -21.36 -9.51 26.92
CA LYS A 353 -22.63 -10.23 26.84
C LYS A 353 -22.77 -10.87 25.47
N SER A 354 -22.76 -12.20 25.46
CA SER A 354 -23.22 -13.04 24.36
C SER A 354 -24.66 -12.67 24.00
N VAL A 355 -24.86 -12.16 22.79
CA VAL A 355 -26.18 -12.18 22.13
C VAL A 355 -26.09 -13.26 21.07
N ALA A 356 -26.83 -14.35 21.29
CA ALA A 356 -26.98 -15.43 20.34
C ALA A 356 -27.63 -14.91 19.06
N LEU A 357 -26.89 -14.93 17.95
CA LEU A 357 -27.46 -14.84 16.61
C LEU A 357 -28.01 -16.22 16.25
N SER A 358 -29.28 -16.46 16.56
CA SER A 358 -30.04 -17.54 15.94
C SER A 358 -30.16 -17.27 14.45
N ALA A 359 -29.70 -18.21 13.63
CA ALA A 359 -29.90 -18.20 12.18
C ALA A 359 -31.40 -18.18 11.85
N PRO A 360 -31.87 -17.36 10.89
CA PRO A 360 -33.16 -17.60 10.28
C PRO A 360 -33.03 -18.81 9.35
N SER A 361 -33.69 -19.88 9.76
CA SER A 361 -34.09 -21.02 8.95
C SER A 361 -34.71 -20.56 7.63
N GLY A 362 -34.34 -21.24 6.55
CA GLY A 362 -34.93 -21.02 5.24
C GLY A 362 -36.44 -21.26 5.25
N GLN A 363 -37.20 -20.26 4.80
CA GLN A 363 -38.39 -20.42 3.98
C GLN A 363 -38.88 -19.06 3.46
N GLN A 364 -39.22 -19.07 2.16
CA GLN A 364 -39.95 -18.06 1.38
C GLN A 364 -39.26 -16.73 1.03
N LEU A 365 -38.39 -16.80 0.01
CA LEU A 365 -38.27 -15.75 -1.00
C LEU A 365 -39.15 -16.10 -2.21
N THR A 366 -40.46 -15.99 -2.05
CA THR A 366 -41.40 -15.86 -3.16
C THR A 366 -42.39 -14.79 -2.73
N ASP A 367 -42.19 -13.58 -3.22
CA ASP A 367 -43.23 -12.62 -3.62
C ASP A 367 -42.63 -11.22 -3.76
N THR A 368 -42.17 -10.92 -4.99
CA THR A 368 -42.41 -9.65 -5.73
C THR A 368 -41.66 -9.68 -7.06
N ALA A 369 -41.88 -10.73 -7.85
CA ALA A 369 -41.83 -10.60 -9.30
C ALA A 369 -43.12 -9.91 -9.76
N ASN A 370 -43.27 -8.61 -9.44
CA ASN A 370 -44.39 -7.79 -9.91
C ASN A 370 -43.89 -6.77 -10.92
N ALA A 371 -44.17 -7.10 -12.18
CA ALA A 371 -44.14 -6.27 -13.38
C ALA A 371 -42.92 -5.34 -13.47
N TRP A 372 -41.78 -5.92 -13.81
CA TRP A 372 -40.74 -5.15 -14.49
C TRP A 372 -40.93 -5.32 -15.99
N ASP A 373 -41.02 -4.22 -16.72
CA ASP A 373 -41.21 -4.14 -18.17
C ASP A 373 -39.93 -4.44 -18.96
N GLY A 374 -38.87 -4.89 -18.27
CA GLY A 374 -37.55 -5.16 -18.85
C GLY A 374 -36.77 -3.89 -19.17
N LYS A 375 -37.24 -2.71 -18.73
CA LYS A 375 -36.62 -1.43 -19.06
C LYS A 375 -35.92 -0.80 -17.87
N LEU A 376 -34.65 -0.47 -18.06
CA LEU A 376 -33.87 0.32 -17.12
C LEU A 376 -34.18 1.81 -17.34
N SER A 377 -35.17 2.31 -16.58
CA SER A 377 -35.54 3.71 -16.48
C SER A 377 -35.09 4.32 -15.14
N LEU A 378 -35.11 5.66 -15.06
CA LEU A 378 -34.89 6.36 -13.78
C LEU A 378 -35.95 6.00 -12.74
N GLU A 379 -37.19 5.76 -13.18
CA GLU A 379 -38.27 5.30 -12.31
C GLU A 379 -37.96 3.93 -11.71
N TYR A 380 -37.45 3.01 -12.52
CA TYR A 380 -37.02 1.70 -12.05
C TYR A 380 -35.86 1.81 -11.05
N LEU A 381 -34.87 2.67 -11.32
CA LEU A 381 -33.77 2.93 -10.38
C LEU A 381 -34.30 3.41 -9.02
N CYS A 382 -35.21 4.39 -9.00
CA CYS A 382 -35.83 4.88 -7.78
C CYS A 382 -36.52 3.76 -6.99
N LYS A 383 -37.23 2.85 -7.69
CA LYS A 383 -37.91 1.69 -7.09
C LYS A 383 -36.91 0.71 -6.45
N VAL A 384 -35.86 0.30 -7.17
CA VAL A 384 -34.90 -0.71 -6.67
C VAL A 384 -33.95 -0.19 -5.60
N THR A 385 -33.66 1.12 -5.60
CA THR A 385 -32.85 1.76 -4.56
C THR A 385 -33.67 2.29 -3.39
N LYS A 386 -35.01 2.19 -3.45
CA LYS A 386 -35.95 2.75 -2.47
C LYS A 386 -35.78 4.27 -2.28
N VAL A 387 -35.39 4.98 -3.34
CA VAL A 387 -35.24 6.45 -3.33
C VAL A 387 -36.53 7.05 -3.89
N PRO A 388 -37.22 7.97 -3.19
CA PRO A 388 -38.44 8.59 -3.70
C PRO A 388 -38.22 9.36 -5.00
N GLN A 389 -39.25 9.42 -5.84
CA GLN A 389 -39.29 10.36 -6.95
C GLN A 389 -39.81 11.72 -6.46
N TYR A 390 -39.06 12.77 -6.77
CA TYR A 390 -39.40 14.14 -6.40
C TYR A 390 -39.98 14.87 -7.61
N LYS A 391 -41.02 15.67 -7.39
CA LYS A 391 -41.76 16.34 -8.48
C LYS A 391 -41.25 17.76 -8.73
N THR A 392 -40.61 18.36 -7.74
CA THR A 392 -40.12 19.74 -7.81
C THR A 392 -38.62 19.84 -7.54
N GLU A 393 -37.97 20.85 -8.13
CA GLU A 393 -36.55 21.13 -7.91
C GLU A 393 -36.24 21.43 -6.44
N LYS A 394 -37.19 22.06 -5.73
CA LYS A 394 -37.06 22.34 -4.29
C LYS A 394 -36.99 21.06 -3.48
N GLU A 395 -37.90 20.12 -3.72
CA GLU A 395 -37.90 18.81 -3.04
C GLU A 395 -36.59 18.04 -3.29
N MET A 396 -36.06 18.08 -4.51
CA MET A 396 -34.78 17.44 -4.83
C MET A 396 -33.60 18.06 -4.07
N LYS A 397 -33.54 19.40 -3.98
CA LYS A 397 -32.49 20.10 -3.21
C LYS A 397 -32.58 19.81 -1.72
N ASP A 398 -33.79 19.82 -1.16
CA ASP A 398 -34.02 19.52 0.26
C ASP A 398 -33.66 18.06 0.59
N ALA A 399 -34.01 17.12 -0.31
CA ALA A 399 -33.66 15.71 -0.19
C ALA A 399 -32.15 15.48 -0.32
N LEU A 400 -31.48 16.17 -1.26
CA LEU A 400 -30.03 16.09 -1.43
C LEU A 400 -29.29 16.62 -0.20
N GLN A 401 -29.74 17.75 0.36
CA GLN A 401 -29.19 18.30 1.60
C GLN A 401 -29.40 17.35 2.78
N SER A 402 -30.57 16.69 2.86
CA SER A 402 -30.85 15.68 3.88
C SER A 402 -30.00 14.43 3.72
N ALA A 403 -29.76 13.98 2.49
CA ALA A 403 -28.87 12.85 2.18
C ALA A 403 -27.41 13.17 2.56
N PHE A 404 -26.96 14.42 2.38
CA PHE A 404 -25.65 14.86 2.89
C PHE A 404 -25.59 14.94 4.41
N LYS A 405 -26.66 15.31 5.11
CA LYS A 405 -26.69 15.24 6.58
C LYS A 405 -26.62 13.80 7.10
N MET A 406 -27.15 12.82 6.34
CA MET A 406 -27.02 11.40 6.69
C MET A 406 -25.58 10.88 6.55
N LYS A 407 -24.75 11.46 5.66
CA LYS A 407 -23.30 11.19 5.61
C LYS A 407 -22.62 11.50 6.94
N ASP A 408 -23.01 12.59 7.59
CA ASP A 408 -22.42 13.00 8.87
C ASP A 408 -22.87 12.09 10.03
N ALA A 409 -24.07 11.51 9.94
CA ALA A 409 -24.62 10.60 10.95
C ALA A 409 -24.17 9.13 10.79
N ASN A 410 -23.90 8.68 9.55
CA ASN A 410 -23.54 7.30 9.21
C ASN A 410 -22.23 7.26 8.41
N PHE A 411 -21.18 7.93 8.89
CA PHE A 411 -19.90 8.11 8.18
C PHE A 411 -19.24 6.79 7.74
N ASN A 412 -19.51 5.68 8.43
CA ASN A 412 -18.97 4.35 8.13
C ASN A 412 -19.85 3.50 7.18
N ASP A 413 -21.04 3.97 6.78
CA ASP A 413 -21.92 3.24 5.87
C ASP A 413 -21.91 3.89 4.48
N PRO A 414 -21.16 3.35 3.50
CA PRO A 414 -21.08 3.96 2.17
C PRO A 414 -22.44 3.96 1.44
N GLN A 415 -23.46 3.23 1.92
CA GLN A 415 -24.77 3.15 1.28
C GLN A 415 -25.49 4.50 1.14
N TYR A 416 -25.13 5.55 1.91
CA TYR A 416 -25.70 6.90 1.73
C TYR A 416 -25.41 7.49 0.33
N LYS A 417 -24.37 7.01 -0.35
CA LYS A 417 -24.01 7.49 -1.71
C LYS A 417 -25.06 7.11 -2.76
N ILE A 418 -25.84 6.04 -2.54
CA ILE A 418 -26.94 5.64 -3.44
C ILE A 418 -28.01 6.74 -3.52
N PRO A 419 -28.66 7.17 -2.41
CA PRO A 419 -29.66 8.23 -2.47
C PRO A 419 -29.11 9.52 -3.05
N VAL A 420 -27.87 9.91 -2.71
CA VAL A 420 -27.21 11.10 -3.30
C VAL A 420 -27.13 10.99 -4.83
N ALA A 421 -26.64 9.85 -5.34
CA ALA A 421 -26.51 9.63 -6.78
C ALA A 421 -27.86 9.62 -7.51
N ILE A 422 -28.87 8.91 -6.97
CA ILE A 422 -30.19 8.81 -7.60
C ILE A 422 -30.92 10.16 -7.60
N ILE A 423 -30.82 10.95 -6.53
CA ILE A 423 -31.38 12.31 -6.49
C ILE A 423 -30.69 13.19 -7.56
N ARG A 424 -29.36 13.12 -7.68
CA ARG A 424 -28.62 13.84 -8.73
C ARG A 424 -29.05 13.43 -10.14
N LEU A 425 -29.37 12.16 -10.38
CA LEU A 425 -29.92 11.70 -11.66
C LEU A 425 -31.30 12.30 -11.95
N GLN A 426 -32.18 12.39 -10.95
CA GLN A 426 -33.47 13.09 -11.09
C GLN A 426 -33.29 14.58 -11.43
N MET A 427 -32.22 15.21 -10.93
CA MET A 427 -31.85 16.59 -11.28
C MET A 427 -31.13 16.72 -12.64
N GLY A 428 -30.92 15.64 -13.40
CA GLY A 428 -30.16 15.64 -14.65
C GLY A 428 -28.64 15.80 -14.49
N SER A 429 -28.11 15.75 -13.26
CA SER A 429 -26.69 15.90 -12.96
C SER A 429 -25.95 14.56 -13.09
N ILE A 430 -25.80 14.08 -14.33
CA ILE A 430 -25.29 12.74 -14.64
C ILE A 430 -23.84 12.54 -14.20
N SER A 431 -22.91 13.44 -14.56
CA SER A 431 -21.48 13.25 -14.22
C SER A 431 -21.22 13.29 -12.71
N PRO A 432 -21.83 14.21 -11.92
CA PRO A 432 -21.75 14.14 -10.46
C PRO A 432 -22.34 12.84 -9.90
N ALA A 433 -23.50 12.37 -10.39
CA ALA A 433 -24.08 11.11 -9.95
C ALA A 433 -23.14 9.92 -10.22
N ASN A 434 -22.54 9.86 -11.41
CA ASN A 434 -21.60 8.79 -11.77
C ASN A 434 -20.36 8.77 -10.86
N ARG A 435 -19.89 9.95 -10.42
CA ARG A 435 -18.77 10.06 -9.46
C ARG A 435 -19.13 9.48 -8.10
N GLU A 436 -20.29 9.86 -7.55
CA GLU A 436 -20.77 9.34 -6.26
C GLU A 436 -20.90 7.80 -6.29
N LEU A 437 -21.40 7.26 -7.41
CA LEU A 437 -21.48 5.81 -7.64
C LEU A 437 -20.11 5.17 -7.80
N GLN A 438 -19.14 5.86 -8.42
CA GLN A 438 -17.77 5.36 -8.52
C GLN A 438 -17.16 5.19 -7.14
N GLU A 439 -17.28 6.22 -6.31
CA GLU A 439 -16.74 6.22 -4.96
C GLU A 439 -17.45 5.18 -4.10
N LEU A 440 -18.76 5.01 -4.25
CA LEU A 440 -19.49 3.91 -3.61
C LEU A 440 -18.96 2.54 -4.01
N LEU A 441 -18.63 2.32 -5.29
CA LEU A 441 -18.11 1.02 -5.75
C LEU A 441 -16.67 0.77 -5.30
N VAL A 442 -15.91 1.81 -4.97
CA VAL A 442 -14.62 1.67 -4.28
C VAL A 442 -14.82 1.16 -2.85
N ASP A 443 -15.86 1.65 -2.16
CA ASP A 443 -16.15 1.29 -0.77
C ASP A 443 -16.96 -0.03 -0.63
N ASN A 444 -17.83 -0.32 -1.59
CA ASN A 444 -18.71 -1.50 -1.64
C ASN A 444 -18.81 -2.05 -3.08
N PRO A 445 -17.81 -2.82 -3.54
CA PRO A 445 -17.78 -3.36 -4.90
C PRO A 445 -18.85 -4.43 -5.18
N GLY A 446 -19.57 -4.89 -4.15
CA GLY A 446 -20.70 -5.82 -4.27
C GLY A 446 -22.05 -5.14 -4.51
N CYS A 447 -22.13 -3.80 -4.46
CA CYS A 447 -23.39 -3.07 -4.59
C CYS A 447 -23.92 -3.10 -6.04
N TRP A 448 -24.74 -4.10 -6.38
CA TRP A 448 -25.31 -4.27 -7.71
C TRP A 448 -26.15 -3.05 -8.15
N GLN A 449 -26.85 -2.39 -7.23
CA GLN A 449 -27.63 -1.19 -7.55
C GLN A 449 -26.74 -0.03 -8.06
N ALA A 450 -25.50 0.07 -7.58
CA ALA A 450 -24.58 1.09 -8.04
C ALA A 450 -24.06 0.81 -9.46
N TYR A 451 -23.80 -0.45 -9.81
CA TYR A 451 -23.52 -0.84 -11.20
C TYR A 451 -24.72 -0.56 -12.12
N LEU A 452 -25.94 -0.88 -11.66
CA LEU A 452 -27.16 -0.62 -12.43
C LEU A 452 -27.38 0.88 -12.67
N ALA A 453 -27.16 1.72 -11.66
CA ALA A 453 -27.26 3.16 -11.78
C ALA A 453 -26.16 3.77 -12.67
N ARG A 454 -24.93 3.22 -12.64
CA ARG A 454 -23.85 3.62 -13.57
C ARG A 454 -24.17 3.23 -15.01
N ALA A 455 -24.75 2.06 -15.25
CA ALA A 455 -25.20 1.66 -16.59
C ALA A 455 -26.16 2.71 -17.17
N TYR A 456 -27.12 3.19 -16.37
CA TYR A 456 -28.02 4.27 -16.76
C TYR A 456 -27.29 5.61 -17.01
N CYS A 457 -26.29 5.96 -16.19
CA CYS A 457 -25.46 7.16 -16.41
C CYS A 457 -24.76 7.12 -17.77
N PHE A 458 -24.08 6.01 -18.08
CA PHE A 458 -23.36 5.84 -19.35
C PHE A 458 -24.30 5.80 -20.55
N HIS A 459 -25.49 5.21 -20.41
CA HIS A 459 -26.54 5.29 -21.43
C HIS A 459 -26.94 6.75 -21.70
N LYS A 460 -27.20 7.55 -20.66
CA LYS A 460 -27.52 8.98 -20.81
C LYS A 460 -26.36 9.81 -21.39
N MET A 461 -25.12 9.36 -21.20
CA MET A 461 -23.93 9.94 -21.83
C MET A 461 -23.69 9.44 -23.26
N LYS A 462 -24.58 8.61 -23.82
CA LYS A 462 -24.47 7.98 -25.15
C LYS A 462 -23.24 7.07 -25.30
N GLN A 463 -22.78 6.49 -24.20
CA GLN A 463 -21.66 5.54 -24.12
C GLN A 463 -22.19 4.10 -24.01
N ALA A 464 -22.67 3.57 -25.14
CA ALA A 464 -23.40 2.29 -25.17
C ALA A 464 -22.55 1.08 -24.75
N GLY A 465 -21.24 1.09 -25.02
CA GLY A 465 -20.33 0.00 -24.62
C GLY A 465 -20.20 -0.09 -23.11
N GLU A 466 -19.88 1.04 -22.48
CA GLU A 466 -19.74 1.17 -21.03
C GLU A 466 -21.08 0.92 -20.32
N ALA A 467 -22.19 1.40 -20.89
CA ALA A 467 -23.53 1.14 -20.36
C ALA A 467 -23.82 -0.37 -20.28
N GLN A 468 -23.50 -1.13 -21.34
CA GLN A 468 -23.67 -2.58 -21.37
C GLN A 468 -22.72 -3.30 -20.41
N ASP A 469 -21.48 -2.85 -20.27
CA ASP A 469 -20.52 -3.47 -19.35
C ASP A 469 -20.92 -3.29 -17.88
N PHE A 470 -21.41 -2.10 -17.49
CA PHE A 470 -21.94 -1.88 -16.14
C PHE A 470 -23.23 -2.66 -15.89
N LEU A 471 -24.08 -2.83 -16.91
CA LEU A 471 -25.29 -3.65 -16.83
C LEU A 471 -24.97 -5.13 -16.57
N ARG A 472 -24.01 -5.70 -17.32
CA ARG A 472 -23.51 -7.06 -17.09
C ARG A 472 -22.94 -7.24 -15.69
N GLN A 473 -22.17 -6.25 -15.22
CA GLN A 473 -21.61 -6.29 -13.87
C GLN A 473 -22.69 -6.25 -12.78
N SER A 474 -23.81 -5.55 -13.02
CA SER A 474 -24.98 -5.57 -12.15
C SER A 474 -25.67 -6.94 -12.16
N GLN A 475 -25.92 -7.52 -13.34
CA GLN A 475 -26.55 -8.85 -13.48
C GLN A 475 -25.70 -9.96 -12.87
N PHE A 476 -24.37 -9.89 -13.01
CA PHE A 476 -23.44 -10.83 -12.38
C PHE A 476 -23.58 -10.83 -10.85
N ARG A 477 -23.76 -9.65 -10.24
CA ARG A 477 -23.88 -9.48 -8.78
C ARG A 477 -25.29 -9.73 -8.26
N ASN A 478 -26.30 -9.56 -9.11
CA ASN A 478 -27.68 -9.91 -8.80
C ASN A 478 -28.30 -10.73 -9.95
N PRO A 479 -28.14 -12.08 -9.90
CA PRO A 479 -28.66 -12.99 -10.92
C PRO A 479 -30.20 -13.00 -11.03
N THR A 480 -30.92 -12.34 -10.12
CA THR A 480 -32.39 -12.20 -10.21
C THR A 480 -32.83 -11.14 -11.23
N LEU A 481 -31.90 -10.31 -11.70
CA LEU A 481 -32.16 -9.39 -12.81
C LEU A 481 -32.32 -10.17 -14.12
N PRO A 482 -33.36 -9.88 -14.93
CA PRO A 482 -33.50 -10.44 -16.27
C PRO A 482 -32.25 -10.32 -17.14
N ALA A 483 -32.04 -11.35 -17.97
CA ALA A 483 -30.89 -11.45 -18.87
C ALA A 483 -30.86 -10.34 -19.93
N THR A 484 -32.04 -9.86 -20.35
CA THR A 484 -32.20 -8.80 -21.34
C THR A 484 -32.83 -7.60 -20.68
N ILE A 485 -32.15 -6.46 -20.74
CA ILE A 485 -32.58 -5.20 -20.14
C ILE A 485 -32.39 -4.12 -21.19
N GLU A 486 -33.48 -3.48 -21.59
CA GLU A 486 -33.44 -2.35 -22.51
C GLU A 486 -33.31 -1.04 -21.74
N PHE A 487 -32.58 -0.05 -22.26
CA PHE A 487 -32.56 1.26 -21.64
C PHE A 487 -33.81 2.04 -22.05
N ALA A 488 -34.44 2.72 -21.08
CA ALA A 488 -35.55 3.64 -21.33
C ALA A 488 -35.18 5.04 -20.88
N ASP A 489 -35.53 6.03 -21.70
CA ASP A 489 -35.18 7.42 -21.45
C ASP A 489 -36.10 8.13 -20.46
#